data_AF-A0A7W9X3R6-F1
#
_entry.id   AF-A0A7W9X3R6-F1
#
_cell.length_a   1.000
_cell.length_b   1.000
_cell.length_c   1.000
_cell.angle_alpha   90.00
_cell.angle_beta   90.00
_cell.angle_gamma   90.00
#
_symmetry.space_group_name_H-M   'P 1'
#
loop_
_entity.id
_entity.type
_entity.pdbx_description
1 polymer ?
#
loop_
_entity_poly.entity_id
_entity_poly.type
_entity_poly.pdbx_seq_one_letter_code
_entity_poly.pdbx_strand_id
1 'polypeptide(L)'
;MVIHTAADTQRTHNDIDVGVRLVDALRHHAGAAKGAPVNYKDLLRLARLLYPKDLILDRAVQVGIGAKLRFVEAFCAAHGLPNLAVLAVGPTTMRPPAQYEGDWDADRHAVAAFDWTTINAQLADYAKTARAAVSARLKPRKERPADVSWYAYFCSHRKECEWIGKEDKQEIVNLIMAGIDPDTAMKRVQVARTEFGETA
;
A
#
# COMPACT_ATOMS: atom_id res chain seq x y z
N MET A 1 10.70 -5.53 14.26
CA MET A 1 10.22 -6.68 13.46
C MET A 1 9.14 -6.20 12.51
N VAL A 2 9.18 -6.69 11.27
CA VAL A 2 8.18 -6.52 10.19
C VAL A 2 6.79 -6.86 10.71
N ILE A 3 5.76 -6.12 10.28
CA ILE A 3 4.34 -6.43 10.50
C ILE A 3 4.10 -7.88 9.99
N HIS A 4 4.33 -8.87 10.83
CA HIS A 4 4.15 -10.28 10.55
C HIS A 4 2.77 -10.67 11.06
N THR A 5 1.82 -10.70 10.13
CA THR A 5 0.67 -11.61 9.97
C THR A 5 -0.41 -10.87 9.17
N ALA A 6 -1.13 -11.46 8.22
CA ALA A 6 -1.30 -12.86 7.83
C ALA A 6 -0.60 -13.22 6.50
N ALA A 7 -0.29 -14.52 6.35
CA ALA A 7 0.10 -15.27 5.15
C ALA A 7 0.52 -14.47 3.91
N ASP A 8 1.75 -14.68 3.44
CA ASP A 8 2.33 -14.27 2.14
C ASP A 8 1.26 -13.90 1.10
N THR A 9 0.72 -12.69 1.24
CA THR A 9 -0.48 -12.31 0.53
C THR A 9 0.04 -11.95 -0.83
N GLN A 10 -0.16 -12.86 -1.79
CA GLN A 10 0.37 -12.77 -3.15
C GLN A 10 0.31 -11.31 -3.65
N ARG A 11 1.51 -10.73 -3.79
CA ARG A 11 1.72 -9.34 -4.20
C ARG A 11 1.18 -9.13 -5.60
N THR A 12 0.51 -8.01 -5.82
CA THR A 12 -0.04 -7.64 -7.12
C THR A 12 0.84 -6.59 -7.82
N HIS A 13 0.64 -6.41 -9.13
CA HIS A 13 1.24 -5.29 -9.86
C HIS A 13 0.82 -3.93 -9.27
N ASN A 14 -0.43 -3.81 -8.82
CA ASN A 14 -0.94 -2.59 -8.17
C ASN A 14 -0.17 -2.25 -6.88
N ASP A 15 0.20 -3.26 -6.08
CA ASP A 15 0.97 -3.05 -4.84
C ASP A 15 2.38 -2.52 -5.13
N ILE A 16 3.00 -3.05 -6.19
CA ILE A 16 4.34 -2.64 -6.63
C ILE A 16 4.29 -1.24 -7.24
N ASP A 17 3.37 -1.00 -8.16
CA ASP A 17 3.33 0.26 -8.91
C ASP A 17 3.02 1.43 -7.98
N VAL A 18 2.03 1.29 -7.08
CA VAL A 18 1.80 2.32 -6.06
C VAL A 18 2.95 2.35 -5.05
N GLY A 19 3.46 1.21 -4.60
CA GLY A 19 4.57 1.12 -3.65
C GLY A 19 5.81 1.90 -4.11
N VAL A 20 6.15 1.86 -5.40
CA VAL A 20 7.23 2.69 -5.98
C VAL A 20 6.95 4.18 -5.78
N ARG A 21 5.73 4.66 -6.04
CA ARG A 21 5.38 6.08 -5.82
C ARG A 21 5.36 6.44 -4.34
N LEU A 22 5.04 5.48 -3.46
CA LEU A 22 5.12 5.69 -2.02
C LEU A 22 6.57 5.84 -1.56
N VAL A 23 7.54 5.11 -2.13
CA VAL A 23 8.97 5.34 -1.85
C VAL A 23 9.34 6.80 -2.19
N ASP A 24 8.92 7.28 -3.36
CA ASP A 24 9.21 8.66 -3.77
C ASP A 24 8.55 9.71 -2.88
N ALA A 25 7.28 9.51 -2.53
CA ALA A 25 6.56 10.40 -1.63
C ALA A 25 7.19 10.40 -0.22
N LEU A 26 7.51 9.23 0.32
CA LEU A 26 8.08 9.12 1.66
C LEU A 26 9.49 9.70 1.73
N ARG A 27 10.36 9.50 0.73
CA ARG A 27 11.69 10.10 0.75
C ARG A 27 11.64 11.62 0.60
N HIS A 28 10.72 12.13 -0.22
CA HIS A 28 10.48 13.56 -0.35
C HIS A 28 10.02 14.14 1.00
N HIS A 29 9.09 13.46 1.67
CA HIS A 29 8.62 13.83 3.01
C HIS A 29 9.72 13.73 4.06
N ALA A 30 10.54 12.67 4.04
CA ALA A 30 11.65 12.47 4.97
C ALA A 30 12.62 13.66 4.97
N GLY A 31 12.99 14.15 3.78
CA GLY A 31 13.84 15.33 3.62
C GLY A 31 13.16 16.64 4.02
N ALA A 32 11.92 16.86 3.58
CA ALA A 32 11.21 18.11 3.83
C ALA A 32 10.76 18.29 5.29
N ALA A 33 10.32 17.20 5.93
CA ALA A 33 9.75 17.19 7.28
C ALA A 33 10.68 16.58 8.33
N LYS A 34 11.95 16.31 7.98
CA LYS A 34 12.98 15.77 8.88
C LYS A 34 12.53 14.53 9.67
N GLY A 35 11.88 13.58 8.99
CA GLY A 35 11.39 12.33 9.59
C GLY A 35 10.15 12.46 10.49
N ALA A 36 9.39 13.56 10.39
CA ALA A 36 8.07 13.63 11.00
C ALA A 36 7.12 12.57 10.39
N PRO A 37 6.19 11.99 11.17
CA PRO A 37 5.21 11.06 10.63
C PRO A 37 4.26 11.72 9.63
N VAL A 38 3.71 10.91 8.71
CA VAL A 38 2.68 11.29 7.74
C VAL A 38 1.56 10.26 7.78
N ASN A 39 0.31 10.70 7.86
CA ASN A 39 -0.81 9.76 7.83
C ASN A 39 -1.02 9.19 6.42
N TYR A 40 -1.69 8.04 6.33
CA TYR A 40 -1.93 7.34 5.05
C TYR A 40 -2.60 8.19 3.97
N LYS A 41 -3.57 9.02 4.35
CA LYS A 41 -4.30 9.88 3.42
C LYS A 41 -3.41 10.99 2.85
N ASP A 42 -2.63 11.63 3.70
CA ASP A 42 -1.67 12.66 3.32
C ASP A 42 -0.50 12.10 2.51
N LEU A 43 -0.08 10.88 2.81
CA LEU A 43 0.93 10.18 2.02
C LEU A 43 0.43 9.92 0.59
N LEU A 44 -0.79 9.40 0.43
CA LEU A 44 -1.39 9.22 -0.90
C LEU A 44 -1.60 10.55 -1.61
N ARG A 45 -1.98 11.61 -0.89
CA ARG A 45 -2.10 12.96 -1.44
C ARG A 45 -0.74 13.48 -1.94
N LEU A 46 0.32 13.34 -1.15
CA LEU A 46 1.66 13.72 -1.55
C LEU A 46 2.12 12.95 -2.79
N ALA A 47 1.90 11.64 -2.82
CA ALA A 47 2.23 10.84 -3.98
C ALA A 47 1.51 11.34 -5.24
N ARG A 48 0.21 11.68 -5.16
CA ARG A 48 -0.55 12.23 -6.29
C ARG A 48 -0.04 13.59 -6.76
N LEU A 49 0.45 14.43 -5.84
CA LEU A 49 1.07 15.71 -6.20
C LEU A 49 2.38 15.50 -6.99
N LEU A 50 3.15 14.47 -6.65
CA LEU A 50 4.37 14.10 -7.40
C LEU A 50 4.04 13.43 -8.74
N TYR A 51 2.89 12.76 -8.83
CA TYR A 51 2.47 11.97 -10.00
C TYR A 51 1.03 12.31 -10.47
N PRO A 52 0.75 13.55 -10.92
CA PRO A 52 -0.61 14.05 -11.14
C PRO A 52 -1.37 13.44 -12.34
N LYS A 53 -0.74 12.54 -13.10
CA LYS A 53 -1.34 11.86 -14.26
C LYS A 53 -1.32 10.33 -14.11
N ASP A 54 -0.98 9.83 -12.93
CA ASP A 54 -0.88 8.40 -12.68
C ASP A 54 -2.23 7.83 -12.24
N LEU A 55 -2.94 7.23 -13.21
CA LEU A 55 -4.25 6.65 -13.01
C LEU A 55 -4.28 5.50 -12.00
N ILE A 56 -3.14 4.81 -11.77
CA ILE A 56 -3.06 3.75 -10.77
C ILE A 56 -3.10 4.39 -9.37
N LEU A 57 -2.35 5.47 -9.19
CA LEU A 57 -2.28 6.20 -7.94
C LEU A 57 -3.57 6.99 -7.64
N ASP A 58 -4.25 7.51 -8.66
CA ASP A 58 -5.55 8.18 -8.50
C ASP A 58 -6.60 7.24 -7.88
N ARG A 59 -6.55 5.95 -8.22
CA ARG A 59 -7.45 4.92 -7.67
C ARG A 59 -7.01 4.33 -6.33
N ALA A 60 -5.77 4.57 -5.90
CA ALA A 60 -5.28 4.03 -4.63
C ALA A 60 -6.05 4.64 -3.46
N VAL A 61 -6.47 3.83 -2.50
CA VAL A 61 -7.22 4.28 -1.31
C VAL A 61 -6.50 3.87 -0.03
N GLN A 62 -6.86 4.50 1.10
CA GLN A 62 -6.21 4.25 2.38
C GLN A 62 -6.34 2.78 2.80
N VAL A 63 -7.51 2.17 2.61
CA VAL A 63 -7.78 0.79 3.03
C VAL A 63 -6.78 -0.20 2.42
N GLY A 64 -6.28 0.04 1.20
CA GLY A 64 -5.30 -0.82 0.53
C GLY A 64 -3.84 -0.47 0.80
N ILE A 65 -3.54 0.55 1.62
CA ILE A 65 -2.19 1.12 1.69
C ILE A 65 -1.18 0.15 2.33
N GLY A 66 -1.62 -0.71 3.24
CA GLY A 66 -0.75 -1.65 3.96
C GLY A 66 0.06 -2.55 3.02
N ALA A 67 -0.57 -3.17 2.02
CA ALA A 67 0.14 -4.01 1.05
C ALA A 67 1.20 -3.24 0.23
N LYS A 68 0.95 -1.94 0.00
CA LYS A 68 1.82 -1.03 -0.75
C LYS A 68 3.00 -0.59 0.12
N LEU A 69 2.78 -0.37 1.42
CA LEU A 69 3.84 -0.11 2.41
C LEU A 69 4.71 -1.34 2.64
N ARG A 70 4.16 -2.57 2.61
CA ARG A 70 4.97 -3.81 2.66
C ARG A 70 5.94 -3.92 1.49
N PHE A 71 5.62 -3.36 0.32
CA PHE A 71 6.60 -3.25 -0.78
C PHE A 71 7.75 -2.31 -0.41
N VAL A 72 7.45 -1.15 0.20
CA VAL A 72 8.46 -0.18 0.68
C VAL A 72 9.37 -0.82 1.72
N GLU A 73 8.81 -1.50 2.71
CA GLU A 73 9.56 -2.22 3.75
C GLU A 73 10.49 -3.27 3.13
N ALA A 74 9.97 -4.09 2.22
CA ALA A 74 10.74 -5.15 1.57
C ALA A 74 11.86 -4.60 0.67
N PHE A 75 11.63 -3.46 0.01
CA PHE A 75 12.66 -2.75 -0.72
C PHE A 75 13.78 -2.26 0.22
N CYS A 76 13.43 -1.55 1.30
CA CYS A 76 14.41 -1.08 2.26
C CYS A 76 15.23 -2.23 2.86
N ALA A 77 14.56 -3.31 3.27
CA ALA A 77 15.22 -4.48 3.83
C ALA A 77 16.17 -5.16 2.83
N ALA A 78 15.78 -5.33 1.57
CA ALA A 78 16.60 -5.97 0.54
C ALA A 78 17.90 -5.21 0.23
N HIS A 79 17.93 -3.91 0.50
CA HIS A 79 19.08 -3.04 0.23
C HIS A 79 19.79 -2.53 1.50
N GLY A 80 19.40 -3.01 2.69
CA GLY A 80 19.98 -2.57 3.96
C GLY A 80 19.72 -1.09 4.28
N LEU A 81 18.63 -0.53 3.77
CA LEU A 81 18.24 0.87 3.98
C LEU A 81 17.40 1.01 5.26
N PRO A 82 17.41 2.19 5.92
CA PRO A 82 16.43 2.49 6.96
C PRO A 82 15.00 2.27 6.47
N ASN A 83 14.12 1.76 7.34
CA ASN A 83 12.75 1.43 6.94
C ASN A 83 11.93 2.70 6.70
N LEU A 84 11.79 3.10 5.43
CA LEU A 84 11.08 4.31 5.04
C LEU A 84 9.58 4.26 5.37
N ALA A 85 8.98 3.07 5.42
CA ALA A 85 7.56 2.91 5.74
C ALA A 85 7.22 3.30 7.19
N VAL A 86 8.21 3.41 8.08
CA VAL A 86 8.04 3.81 9.47
C VAL A 86 7.46 5.22 9.66
N LEU A 87 7.58 6.07 8.63
CA LEU A 87 6.98 7.40 8.61
C LEU A 87 5.47 7.36 8.37
N ALA A 88 4.93 6.30 7.76
CA ALA A 88 3.52 6.18 7.43
C ALA A 88 2.72 5.64 8.63
N VAL A 89 1.77 6.43 9.12
CA VAL A 89 0.99 6.10 10.34
C VAL A 89 -0.51 6.20 10.13
N GLY A 90 -1.28 5.59 11.04
CA GLY A 90 -2.73 5.76 11.10
C GLY A 90 -3.12 7.21 11.44
N PRO A 91 -4.20 7.75 10.84
CA PRO A 91 -4.58 9.15 11.05
C PRO A 91 -5.03 9.49 12.48
N THR A 92 -5.54 8.54 13.28
CA THR A 92 -6.07 8.82 14.62
C THR A 92 -4.96 8.98 15.64
N THR A 93 -4.04 8.02 15.71
CA THR A 93 -3.00 8.03 16.74
C THR A 93 -1.77 8.81 16.32
N MET A 94 -1.54 9.00 15.01
CA MET A 94 -0.28 9.50 14.44
C MET A 94 0.94 8.74 14.99
N ARG A 95 0.72 7.46 15.32
CA ARG A 95 1.69 6.53 15.89
C ARG A 95 1.73 5.26 15.02
N PRO A 96 2.82 4.49 15.10
CA PRO A 96 2.88 3.22 14.39
C PRO A 96 1.78 2.28 14.91
N PRO A 97 1.39 1.27 14.12
CA PRO A 97 0.37 0.33 14.53
C PRO A 97 0.83 -0.48 15.76
N ALA A 98 -0.10 -1.03 16.54
CA ALA A 98 0.19 -1.69 17.82
C ALA A 98 1.19 -2.86 17.71
N GLN A 99 1.23 -3.51 16.55
CA GLN A 99 2.14 -4.60 16.21
C GLN A 99 3.54 -4.15 15.76
N TYR A 100 3.82 -2.84 15.74
CA TYR A 100 5.16 -2.34 15.44
C TYR A 100 6.10 -2.68 16.59
N GLU A 101 7.22 -3.33 16.24
CA GLU A 101 8.27 -3.67 17.20
C GLU A 101 9.56 -2.93 16.87
N GLY A 102 10.05 -2.15 17.83
CA GLY A 102 11.30 -1.40 17.74
C GLY A 102 11.21 -0.05 18.42
N ASP A 103 12.30 0.72 18.35
CA ASP A 103 12.33 2.12 18.74
C ASP A 103 11.89 2.98 17.55
N TRP A 104 10.61 3.34 17.55
CA TRP A 104 10.02 4.15 16.48
C TRP A 104 10.70 5.49 16.30
N ASP A 105 11.11 6.13 17.41
CA ASP A 105 11.76 7.42 17.34
C ASP A 105 13.16 7.26 16.73
N ALA A 106 13.93 6.24 17.13
CA ALA A 106 15.23 5.95 16.52
C ALA A 106 15.12 5.66 15.01
N ASP A 107 14.15 4.85 14.60
CA ASP A 107 13.93 4.50 13.19
C ASP A 107 13.57 5.74 12.36
N ARG A 108 12.72 6.63 12.87
CA ARG A 108 12.39 7.90 12.19
C ARG A 108 13.61 8.80 12.04
N HIS A 109 14.47 8.90 13.06
CA HIS A 109 15.71 9.67 12.98
C HIS A 109 16.69 9.06 11.97
N ALA A 110 16.80 7.73 11.92
CA ALA A 110 17.63 7.05 10.93
C ALA A 110 17.16 7.33 9.49
N VAL A 111 15.84 7.30 9.26
CA VAL A 111 15.25 7.68 7.97
C VAL A 111 15.52 9.14 7.63
N ALA A 112 15.42 10.06 8.60
CA ALA A 112 15.68 11.48 8.39
C ALA A 112 17.15 11.78 8.06
N ALA A 113 18.09 11.02 8.65
CA ALA A 113 19.52 11.21 8.48
C ALA A 113 20.08 10.58 7.20
N PHE A 114 19.34 9.68 6.57
CA PHE A 114 19.78 8.94 5.38
C PHE A 114 19.71 9.79 4.09
N ASP A 115 20.70 9.62 3.22
CA ASP A 115 20.71 10.27 1.89
C ASP A 115 19.93 9.46 0.84
N TRP A 116 18.69 9.88 0.61
CA TRP A 116 17.76 9.24 -0.33
C TRP A 116 18.00 9.58 -1.81
N THR A 117 18.99 10.40 -2.14
CA THR A 117 19.21 10.84 -3.54
C THR A 117 19.74 9.71 -4.44
N THR A 118 20.33 8.66 -3.85
CA THR A 118 21.07 7.62 -4.57
C THR A 118 20.27 6.35 -4.88
N ILE A 119 19.04 6.22 -4.36
CA ILE A 119 18.27 4.96 -4.40
C ILE A 119 17.51 4.70 -5.72
N ASN A 120 17.52 5.64 -6.68
CA ASN A 120 16.71 5.56 -7.91
C ASN A 120 16.96 4.27 -8.72
N ALA A 121 18.24 3.92 -8.93
CA ALA A 121 18.60 2.73 -9.70
C ALA A 121 18.23 1.44 -8.96
N GLN A 122 18.45 1.41 -7.63
CA GLN A 122 18.08 0.29 -6.77
C GLN A 122 16.57 0.06 -6.78
N LEU A 123 15.78 1.13 -6.65
CA LEU A 123 14.32 1.04 -6.67
C LEU A 123 13.80 0.55 -8.02
N ALA A 124 14.35 1.04 -9.13
CA ALA A 124 13.96 0.61 -10.46
C ALA A 124 14.23 -0.88 -10.70
N ASP A 125 15.41 -1.36 -10.30
CA ASP A 125 15.80 -2.77 -10.43
C ASP A 125 14.98 -3.68 -9.50
N TYR A 126 14.80 -3.26 -8.25
CA TYR A 126 13.96 -3.99 -7.30
C TYR A 126 12.51 -4.09 -7.78
N ALA A 127 11.93 -2.99 -8.28
CA ALA A 127 10.58 -3.00 -8.81
C ALA A 127 10.45 -3.90 -10.05
N LYS A 128 11.46 -3.94 -10.93
CA LYS A 128 11.49 -4.88 -12.06
C LYS A 128 11.48 -6.33 -11.58
N THR A 129 12.35 -6.66 -10.62
CA THR A 129 12.42 -8.01 -10.03
C THR A 129 11.11 -8.38 -9.33
N ALA A 130 10.54 -7.46 -8.54
CA ALA A 130 9.27 -7.67 -7.87
C ALA A 130 8.12 -7.91 -8.86
N ARG A 131 8.08 -7.18 -9.98
CA ARG A 131 7.07 -7.40 -11.04
C ARG A 131 7.22 -8.76 -11.70
N ALA A 132 8.46 -9.21 -11.93
CA ALA A 132 8.72 -10.54 -12.50
C ALA A 132 8.33 -11.68 -11.54
N ALA A 133 8.35 -11.43 -10.24
CA ALA A 133 7.92 -12.39 -9.22
C ALA A 133 6.39 -12.43 -9.01
N VAL A 134 5.61 -11.51 -9.60
CA VAL A 134 4.15 -11.56 -9.53
C VAL A 134 3.67 -12.83 -10.24
N SER A 135 2.79 -13.57 -9.57
CA SER A 135 2.25 -14.82 -10.09
C SER A 135 1.59 -14.64 -11.46
N ALA A 136 2.04 -15.44 -12.44
CA ALA A 136 1.46 -15.49 -13.78
C ALA A 136 -0.03 -15.92 -13.80
N ARG A 137 -0.57 -16.43 -12.69
CA ARG A 137 -2.01 -16.74 -12.54
C ARG A 137 -2.86 -15.49 -12.41
N LEU A 138 -2.28 -14.39 -11.92
CA LEU A 138 -2.96 -13.11 -11.84
C LEU A 138 -3.06 -12.50 -13.24
N LYS A 139 -4.28 -12.50 -13.79
CA LYS A 139 -4.57 -11.93 -15.10
C LYS A 139 -5.20 -10.56 -14.91
N PRO A 140 -4.50 -9.46 -15.22
CA PRO A 140 -5.04 -8.12 -15.07
C PRO A 140 -6.31 -7.93 -15.88
N ARG A 141 -7.24 -7.17 -15.33
CA ARG A 141 -8.53 -6.83 -15.94
C ARG A 141 -8.65 -5.31 -16.08
N LYS A 142 -9.37 -4.88 -17.11
CA LYS A 142 -9.80 -3.48 -17.19
C LYS A 142 -10.81 -3.19 -16.07
N GLU A 143 -10.91 -1.92 -15.71
CA GLU A 143 -11.77 -1.44 -14.62
C GLU A 143 -13.24 -1.82 -14.81
N ARG A 144 -13.80 -1.61 -16.00
CA ARG A 144 -15.22 -1.92 -16.25
C ARG A 144 -15.56 -3.41 -16.05
N PRO A 145 -14.80 -4.38 -16.61
CA PRO A 145 -14.96 -5.79 -16.27
C PRO A 145 -14.79 -6.11 -14.78
N ALA A 146 -13.88 -5.44 -14.08
CA ALA A 146 -13.70 -5.64 -12.64
C ALA A 146 -14.91 -5.16 -11.82
N ASP A 147 -15.45 -3.99 -12.13
CA ASP A 147 -16.66 -3.44 -11.49
C ASP A 147 -17.90 -4.33 -11.78
N VAL A 148 -18.04 -4.85 -13.00
CA VAL A 148 -19.11 -5.82 -13.32
C VAL A 148 -18.96 -7.12 -12.53
N SER A 149 -17.74 -7.65 -12.44
CA SER A 149 -17.44 -8.85 -11.64
C SER A 149 -17.74 -8.64 -10.16
N TRP A 150 -17.41 -7.46 -9.63
CA TRP A 150 -17.74 -7.08 -8.26
C TRP A 150 -19.26 -6.97 -8.06
N TYR A 151 -19.96 -6.30 -8.97
CA TYR A 151 -21.41 -6.11 -8.86
C TYR A 151 -22.18 -7.45 -8.87
N ALA A 152 -21.76 -8.40 -9.72
CA ALA A 152 -22.32 -9.74 -9.74
C ALA A 152 -22.12 -10.45 -8.39
N TYR A 153 -20.91 -10.39 -7.83
CA TYR A 153 -20.62 -10.95 -6.51
C TYR A 153 -21.45 -10.30 -5.40
N PHE A 154 -21.50 -8.96 -5.37
CA PHE A 154 -22.28 -8.19 -4.41
C PHE A 154 -23.76 -8.56 -4.43
N CYS A 155 -24.37 -8.74 -5.61
CA CYS A 155 -25.77 -9.14 -5.73
C CYS A 155 -26.05 -10.52 -5.11
N SER A 156 -25.11 -11.45 -5.23
CA SER A 156 -25.23 -12.79 -4.65
C SER A 156 -24.92 -12.85 -3.15
N HIS A 157 -24.17 -11.88 -2.61
CA HIS A 157 -23.67 -11.89 -1.23
C HIS A 157 -24.03 -10.60 -0.46
N ARG A 158 -25.21 -10.02 -0.74
CA ARG A 158 -25.58 -8.69 -0.22
C ARG A 158 -25.41 -8.54 1.29
N LYS A 159 -25.85 -9.54 2.07
CA LYS A 159 -25.75 -9.53 3.53
C LYS A 159 -24.30 -9.46 4.02
N GLU A 160 -23.40 -10.21 3.38
CA GLU A 160 -21.98 -10.24 3.71
C GLU A 160 -21.26 -8.94 3.30
N CYS A 161 -21.86 -8.17 2.38
CA CYS A 161 -21.31 -6.94 1.83
C CYS A 161 -21.86 -5.66 2.50
N GLU A 162 -22.69 -5.75 3.54
CA GLU A 162 -23.36 -4.59 4.17
C GLU A 162 -22.38 -3.56 4.76
N TRP A 163 -21.17 -4.00 5.15
CA TRP A 163 -20.15 -3.15 5.75
C TRP A 163 -19.33 -2.33 4.73
N ILE A 164 -19.46 -2.63 3.43
CA ILE A 164 -18.57 -2.11 2.37
C ILE A 164 -18.89 -0.65 2.06
N GLY A 165 -17.94 0.23 2.37
CA GLY A 165 -17.97 1.64 2.01
C GLY A 165 -17.39 1.93 0.63
N LYS A 166 -17.31 3.22 0.29
CA LYS A 166 -16.80 3.69 -1.01
C LYS A 166 -15.34 3.31 -1.24
N GLU A 167 -14.47 3.51 -0.25
CA GLU A 167 -13.05 3.17 -0.37
C GLU A 167 -12.84 1.65 -0.40
N ASP A 168 -13.60 0.89 0.39
CA ASP A 168 -13.55 -0.57 0.37
C ASP A 168 -13.91 -1.11 -1.01
N LYS A 169 -15.00 -0.63 -1.60
CA LYS A 169 -15.38 -0.96 -2.97
C LYS A 169 -14.24 -0.64 -3.95
N GLN A 170 -13.63 0.54 -3.84
CA GLN A 170 -12.56 0.94 -4.74
C GLN A 170 -11.36 0.00 -4.63
N GLU A 171 -10.95 -0.40 -3.43
CA GLU A 171 -9.83 -1.34 -3.27
C GLU A 171 -10.18 -2.76 -3.74
N ILE A 172 -11.41 -3.22 -3.49
CA ILE A 172 -11.88 -4.51 -4.03
C ILE A 172 -11.79 -4.51 -5.56
N VAL A 173 -12.25 -3.43 -6.21
CA VAL A 173 -12.15 -3.28 -7.67
C VAL A 173 -10.68 -3.24 -8.11
N ASN A 174 -9.80 -2.53 -7.41
CA ASN A 174 -8.36 -2.50 -7.71
C ASN A 174 -7.73 -3.91 -7.64
N LEU A 175 -8.10 -4.72 -6.64
CA LEU A 175 -7.64 -6.11 -6.51
C LEU A 175 -8.18 -6.99 -7.64
N ILE A 176 -9.44 -6.83 -8.03
CA ILE A 176 -10.01 -7.55 -9.17
C ILE A 176 -9.36 -7.14 -10.49
N MET A 177 -9.04 -5.85 -10.66
CA MET A 177 -8.23 -5.35 -11.78
C MET A 177 -6.83 -5.97 -11.78
N ALA A 178 -6.27 -6.27 -10.62
CA ALA A 178 -5.02 -7.02 -10.50
C ALA A 178 -5.16 -8.53 -10.75
N GLY A 179 -6.36 -9.03 -11.03
CA GLY A 179 -6.62 -10.43 -11.36
C GLY A 179 -7.02 -11.31 -10.18
N ILE A 180 -7.26 -10.71 -9.00
CA ILE A 180 -7.82 -11.41 -7.83
C ILE A 180 -9.32 -11.66 -8.06
N ASP A 181 -9.84 -12.80 -7.62
CA ASP A 181 -11.28 -13.06 -7.69
C ASP A 181 -12.06 -12.24 -6.64
N PRO A 182 -13.37 -11.97 -6.85
CA PRO A 182 -14.14 -11.10 -5.96
C PRO A 182 -14.21 -11.53 -4.48
N ASP A 183 -14.28 -12.84 -4.19
CA ASP A 183 -14.34 -13.36 -2.82
C ASP A 183 -13.01 -13.12 -2.10
N THR A 184 -11.89 -13.50 -2.73
CA THR A 184 -10.55 -13.24 -2.19
C THR A 184 -10.29 -11.74 -2.04
N ALA A 185 -10.73 -10.91 -2.99
CA ALA A 185 -10.57 -9.45 -2.92
C ALA A 185 -11.33 -8.85 -1.73
N MET A 186 -12.58 -9.27 -1.50
CA MET A 186 -13.38 -8.85 -0.35
C MET A 186 -12.71 -9.23 0.97
N LYS A 187 -12.26 -10.48 1.11
CA LYS A 187 -11.57 -10.98 2.31
C LYS A 187 -10.29 -10.20 2.60
N ARG A 188 -9.50 -9.89 1.57
CA ARG A 188 -8.29 -9.07 1.70
C ARG A 188 -8.60 -7.67 2.21
N VAL A 189 -9.65 -7.04 1.68
CA VAL A 189 -10.07 -5.70 2.12
C VAL A 189 -10.62 -5.72 3.55
N GLN A 190 -11.33 -6.77 3.96
CA GLN A 190 -11.79 -6.93 5.34
C GLN A 190 -10.62 -7.01 6.33
N VAL A 191 -9.58 -7.78 6.00
CA VAL A 191 -8.34 -7.84 6.79
C VAL A 191 -7.66 -6.47 6.82
N ALA A 192 -7.51 -5.83 5.66
CA ALA A 192 -6.83 -4.54 5.56
C ALA A 192 -7.57 -3.42 6.32
N ARG A 193 -8.91 -3.47 6.40
CA ARG A 193 -9.68 -2.56 7.26
C ARG A 193 -9.34 -2.75 8.72
N THR A 194 -9.20 -3.97 9.20
CA THR A 194 -8.86 -4.23 10.61
C THR A 194 -7.47 -3.71 10.95
N GLU A 195 -6.54 -3.77 9.98
CA GLU A 195 -5.14 -3.37 10.16
C GLU A 195 -4.89 -1.86 9.93
N PHE A 196 -5.60 -1.24 8.99
CA PHE A 196 -5.30 0.10 8.47
C PHE A 196 -6.54 0.99 8.23
N GLY A 197 -7.73 0.39 8.28
CA GLY A 197 -9.00 1.09 8.17
C GLY A 197 -9.44 1.54 9.56
N GLU A 198 -9.08 2.77 9.92
CA GLU A 198 -9.72 3.38 11.08
C GLU A 198 -11.20 3.58 10.75
N THR A 199 -12.08 2.99 11.57
CA THR A 199 -13.52 3.24 11.51
C THR A 199 -13.75 4.73 11.74
N ALA A 200 -14.26 5.40 10.71
CA ALA A 200 -14.81 6.75 10.84
C ALA A 200 -15.92 6.79 11.90
#